data_AF-A0A954RL23-F1
#
_entry.id   AF-A0A954RL23-F1
#
_cell.length_a   1.000
_cell.length_b   1.000
_cell.length_c   1.000
_cell.angle_alpha   90.00
_cell.angle_beta   90.00
_cell.angle_gamma   90.00
#
_symmetry.space_group_name_H-M   'P 1'
#
loop_
_entity.id
_entity.type
_entity.pdbx_description
1 polymer ?
#
loop_
_entity_poly.entity_id
_entity_poly.type
_entity_poly.pdbx_seq_one_letter_code
_entity_poly.pdbx_strand_id
1 'polypeptide(L)' 'MDIRSGFVADGCRRARDASRAIVRSEVEREFAGKLVNATAADQKRLRVEMDREIEKRLSILAPPDALY' A
#
# COMPACT_ATOMS: atom_id res chain seq x y z
N MET A 1 0.76 -36.04 -0.58
CA MET A 1 -0.15 -34.95 -1.01
C MET A 1 -0.13 -33.89 0.08
N ASP A 2 0.76 -32.90 -0.05
CA ASP A 2 0.90 -31.79 0.91
C ASP A 2 0.04 -30.61 0.46
N ILE A 3 -1.26 -30.69 0.78
CA ILE A 3 -2.28 -29.70 0.39
C ILE A 3 -2.21 -28.45 1.29
N ARG A 4 -1.36 -28.45 2.33
CA ARG A 4 -1.29 -27.39 3.35
C ARG A 4 -0.39 -26.21 2.98
N SER A 5 0.55 -26.38 2.05
CA SER A 5 1.52 -25.33 1.72
C SER A 5 0.98 -24.29 0.74
N GLY A 6 0.14 -24.69 -0.22
CA GLY A 6 -0.45 -23.77 -1.20
C GLY A 6 -1.50 -22.81 -0.62
N PHE A 7 -2.31 -23.28 0.35
CA PHE A 7 -3.39 -22.47 0.94
C PHE A 7 -2.88 -21.32 1.82
N VAL A 8 -1.75 -21.53 2.51
CA VAL A 8 -1.08 -20.50 3.33
C VAL A 8 -0.35 -19.49 2.44
N ALA A 9 0.27 -19.93 1.34
CA ALA A 9 0.90 -19.04 0.37
C ALA A 9 -0.13 -18.12 -0.33
N ASP A 10 -1.28 -18.67 -0.75
CA ASP A 10 -2.41 -17.89 -1.28
C ASP A 10 -3.02 -16.96 -0.23
N GLY A 11 -3.13 -17.42 1.02
CA GLY A 11 -3.61 -16.63 2.15
C GLY A 11 -2.71 -15.43 2.46
N CYS A 12 -1.39 -15.63 2.49
CA CYS A 12 -0.41 -14.55 2.68
C CYS A 12 -0.40 -13.56 1.51
N ARG A 13 -0.54 -14.04 0.27
CA ARG A 13 -0.59 -13.17 -0.92
C ARG A 13 -1.87 -12.33 -0.93
N ARG A 14 -3.03 -12.94 -0.62
CA ARG A 14 -4.31 -12.24 -0.46
C ARG A 14 -4.32 -11.26 0.70
N ALA A 15 -3.72 -11.63 1.83
CA ALA A 15 -3.57 -10.73 2.97
C ALA A 15 -2.69 -9.52 2.61
N ARG A 16 -1.61 -9.73 1.85
CA ARG A 16 -0.75 -8.65 1.35
C ARG A 16 -1.49 -7.73 0.37
N ASP A 17 -2.29 -8.29 -0.53
CA ASP A 17 -3.10 -7.52 -1.48
C ASP A 17 -4.22 -6.72 -0.77
N ALA A 18 -4.89 -7.34 0.20
CA ALA A 18 -5.90 -6.69 1.02
C ALA A 18 -5.29 -5.55 1.86
N SER A 19 -4.16 -5.81 2.53
CA SER A 19 -3.42 -4.78 3.27
C SER A 19 -2.95 -3.65 2.34
N ARG A 20 -2.55 -3.95 1.10
CA ARG A 20 -2.19 -2.93 0.10
C ARG A 20 -3.38 -2.06 -0.28
N ALA A 21 -4.54 -2.67 -0.53
CA ALA A 21 -5.76 -1.93 -0.86
C ALA A 21 -6.21 -1.04 0.32
N ILE A 22 -6.11 -1.53 1.55
CA ILE A 22 -6.47 -0.79 2.76
C ILE A 22 -5.51 0.39 2.96
N VAL A 23 -4.20 0.15 2.98
CA VAL A 23 -3.18 1.19 3.15
C VAL A 23 -3.30 2.25 2.06
N ARG A 24 -3.47 1.83 0.81
CA ARG A 24 -3.68 2.76 -0.30
C ARG A 24 -4.92 3.61 -0.08
N SER A 25 -6.05 2.99 0.26
CA SER A 25 -7.32 3.72 0.46
C SER A 25 -7.25 4.69 1.65
N GLU A 26 -6.54 4.36 2.72
CA GLU A 26 -6.36 5.26 3.87
C GLU A 26 -5.50 6.47 3.49
N VAL A 27 -4.35 6.24 2.84
CA VAL A 27 -3.45 7.32 2.42
C VAL A 27 -4.11 8.18 1.34
N GLU A 28 -4.81 7.59 0.36
CA GLU A 28 -5.58 8.34 -0.64
C GLU A 28 -6.65 9.21 0.03
N ARG A 29 -7.30 8.74 1.10
CA ARG A 29 -8.31 9.52 1.83
C ARG A 29 -7.71 10.66 2.64
N GLU A 30 -6.55 10.47 3.26
CA GLU A 30 -5.80 11.55 3.94
C GLU A 30 -5.32 12.62 2.95
N PHE A 31 -4.85 12.22 1.78
CA PHE A 31 -4.35 13.12 0.76
C PHE A 31 -5.46 13.72 -0.12
N ALA A 32 -6.65 13.10 -0.21
CA ALA A 32 -7.78 13.61 -0.97
C ALA A 32 -8.16 15.04 -0.55
N GLY A 33 -8.22 15.32 0.75
CA GLY A 33 -8.51 16.67 1.27
C GLY A 33 -7.44 17.70 0.89
N LYS A 34 -6.17 17.27 0.78
CA LYS A 34 -5.05 18.11 0.34
C LYS A 34 -5.06 18.32 -1.17
N LEU A 35 -5.37 17.28 -1.94
CA LEU A 35 -5.43 17.30 -3.40
C LEU A 35 -6.56 18.18 -3.94
N VAL A 36 -7.72 18.21 -3.27
CA VAL A 36 -8.87 19.05 -3.67
C VAL A 36 -8.55 20.54 -3.58
N ASN A 37 -7.72 20.94 -2.61
CA ASN A 37 -7.37 22.35 -2.37
C ASN A 37 -6.03 22.76 -3.01
N ALA A 38 -5.31 21.81 -3.62
CA ALA A 38 -3.97 22.03 -4.17
C ALA A 38 -4.03 22.46 -5.65
N THR A 39 -3.06 23.28 -6.06
CA THR A 39 -2.86 23.61 -7.48
C THR A 39 -2.34 22.40 -8.26
N ALA A 40 -2.42 22.42 -9.59
CA ALA A 40 -1.97 21.29 -10.43
C ALA A 40 -0.49 20.89 -10.20
N ALA A 41 0.38 21.85 -9.88
CA ALA A 41 1.78 21.59 -9.54
C ALA A 41 1.91 20.89 -8.18
N ASP A 42 1.16 21.36 -7.18
CA ASP A 42 1.13 20.77 -5.84
C ASP A 42 0.48 19.38 -5.86
N GLN A 43 -0.56 19.16 -6.67
CA GLN A 43 -1.17 17.85 -6.86
C GLN A 43 -0.16 16.82 -7.38
N LYS A 44 0.75 17.24 -8.27
CA LYS A 44 1.80 16.35 -8.78
C LYS A 44 2.80 15.99 -7.68
N ARG A 45 3.19 16.96 -6.84
CA ARG A 45 4.04 16.70 -5.66
C ARG A 45 3.35 15.81 -4.63
N LEU A 46 2.10 16.13 -4.29
CA LEU A 46 1.29 15.38 -3.33
C LEU A 46 1.08 13.93 -3.78
N ARG A 47 0.92 13.66 -5.09
CA ARG A 47 0.87 12.29 -5.61
C ARG A 47 2.17 11.53 -5.36
N VAL A 48 3.32 12.16 -5.63
CA VAL A 48 4.63 11.54 -5.36
C VAL A 48 4.83 11.28 -3.87
N GLU A 49 4.41 12.20 -3.00
CA GLU A 49 4.42 11.99 -1.55
C GLU A 49 3.47 10.88 -1.12
N MET A 50 2.27 10.81 -1.71
CA MET A 50 1.28 9.77 -1.46
C MET A 50 1.84 8.38 -1.80
N ASP A 51 2.48 8.22 -2.97
CA ASP A 51 3.13 6.97 -3.36
C ASP A 51 4.23 6.57 -2.36
N ARG A 52 5.08 7.51 -1.93
CA ARG A 52 6.12 7.25 -0.91
C ARG A 52 5.53 6.85 0.43
N GLU A 53 4.45 7.48 0.86
CA GLU A 53 3.77 7.16 2.12
C GLU A 53 3.12 5.78 2.06
N ILE A 54 2.51 5.42 0.92
CA ILE A 54 1.97 4.08 0.66
C ILE A 54 3.08 3.04 0.74
N GLU A 55 4.21 3.25 0.04
CA GLU A 55 5.36 2.34 0.08
C GLU A 55 5.95 2.19 1.49
N LYS A 56 6.03 3.29 2.24
CA LYS A 56 6.52 3.29 3.62
C LYS A 56 5.60 2.50 4.55
N ARG A 57 4.28 2.75 4.51
CA ARG A 57 3.29 2.01 5.32
C ARG A 57 3.21 0.55 4.92
N LEU A 58 3.29 0.25 3.62
CA LEU A 58 3.39 -1.12 3.11
C LEU A 58 4.64 -1.82 3.64
N SER A 59 5.81 -1.16 3.64
CA SER A 59 7.04 -1.72 4.21
C SER A 59 6.96 -1.97 5.72
N ILE A 60 6.13 -1.24 6.46
CA ILE A 60 5.93 -1.48 7.90
C ILE A 60 4.99 -2.66 8.14
N LEU A 61 3.88 -2.73 7.39
CA LEU A 61 2.82 -3.73 7.58
C LEU A 61 3.14 -5.07 6.92
N ALA A 62 3.80 -5.03 5.77
CA ALA A 62 4.20 -6.18 4.99
C ALA A 62 5.61 -5.89 4.46
N PRO A 63 6.64 -5.94 5.34
CA PRO A 63 8.00 -5.65 4.95
C PRO A 63 8.32 -6.36 3.64
N PRO A 64 8.97 -5.67 2.69
CA PRO A 64 9.59 -6.39 1.60
C PRO A 64 10.41 -7.48 2.27
N ASP A 65 10.19 -8.70 1.79
CA ASP A 65 10.89 -9.89 2.22
C ASP A 65 12.36 -9.71 1.80
N ALA A 66 13.08 -8.80 2.44
CA ALA A 66 14.48 -8.46 2.19
C ALA A 66 15.40 -9.58 2.74
N LEU A 67 14.89 -10.81 2.70
CA LEU A 67 15.49 -12.06 3.16
C LEU A 67 15.13 -13.18 2.16
N TYR A 68 15.30 -12.94 0.85
CA TYR A 68 15.59 -14.00 -0.12
C TYR A 68 16.45 -13.49 -1.27
#